data_AF-A0A179UQ62-F1
#
_entry.id   AF-A0A179UQ62-F1
#
_cell.length_a   1.000
_cell.length_b   1.000
_cell.length_c   1.000
_cell.angle_alpha   90.00
_cell.angle_beta   90.00
_cell.angle_gamma   90.00
#
_symmetry.space_group_name_H-M   'P 1'
#
loop_
_entity.id
_entity.type
_entity.pdbx_description
1 polymer ?
#
loop_
_entity_poly.entity_id
_entity_poly.type
_entity_poly.pdbx_seq_one_letter_code
_entity_poly.pdbx_strand_id
1 'polypeptide(L)'
;MTHTPHPRHPPTLPTLSPMPYTHTYRISILYCHKQPQLTQLTHPTGGKGGKGLGKGGAKRHRKILRDNIQGITKPAIRRLARRGGVKRISAMIYEETRGVLKSFLESVIRDAVTYTEHAKRKTVTSLDVVYALKRQGRTLYGFGG
;
A
#
# COMPACT_ATOMS: atom_id res chain seq x y z
N MET A 1 40.76 40.12 13.25
CA MET A 1 40.41 39.56 11.93
C MET A 1 39.27 38.57 12.11
N THR A 2 38.03 39.05 12.07
CA THR A 2 36.82 38.23 12.24
C THR A 2 36.29 37.85 10.87
N HIS A 3 36.34 36.55 10.55
CA HIS A 3 35.87 36.01 9.27
C HIS A 3 34.33 35.88 9.32
N THR A 4 33.61 36.68 8.52
CA THR A 4 32.18 36.45 8.25
C THR A 4 32.03 35.38 7.16
N PRO A 5 31.23 34.33 7.36
CA PRO A 5 30.95 33.36 6.31
C PRO A 5 29.79 33.83 5.42
N HIS A 6 29.97 33.71 4.09
CA HIS A 6 28.95 33.99 3.09
C HIS A 6 27.78 32.99 3.13
N PRO A 7 26.53 33.43 2.82
CA PRO A 7 25.39 32.54 2.73
C PRO A 7 25.45 31.72 1.43
N ARG A 8 25.38 30.38 1.54
CA ARG A 8 25.21 29.48 0.39
C ARG A 8 23.75 29.51 -0.05
N HIS A 9 23.50 29.91 -1.29
CA HIS A 9 22.19 29.79 -1.94
C HIS A 9 21.72 28.33 -1.98
N PRO A 10 20.44 28.04 -1.73
CA PRO A 10 19.88 26.71 -1.92
C PRO A 10 19.77 26.38 -3.42
N PRO A 11 20.01 25.13 -3.86
CA PRO A 11 19.80 24.74 -5.24
C PRO A 11 18.31 24.83 -5.58
N THR A 12 17.99 25.60 -6.61
CA THR A 12 16.65 25.70 -7.20
C THR A 12 16.22 24.34 -7.71
N LEU A 13 15.15 23.79 -7.12
CA LEU A 13 14.52 22.56 -7.59
C LEU A 13 14.02 22.75 -9.03
N PRO A 14 14.22 21.78 -9.95
CA PRO A 14 13.63 21.87 -11.27
C PRO A 14 12.11 21.89 -11.14
N THR A 15 11.52 22.95 -11.66
CA THR A 15 10.08 23.13 -11.85
C THR A 15 9.55 21.98 -12.69
N LEU A 16 8.95 20.98 -12.03
CA LEU A 16 8.20 19.93 -12.69
C LEU A 16 6.96 20.57 -13.30
N SER A 17 6.99 20.72 -14.62
CA SER A 17 5.83 21.11 -15.41
C SER A 17 4.63 20.21 -15.07
N PRO A 18 3.43 20.77 -14.89
CA PRO A 18 2.22 20.00 -14.65
C PRO A 18 1.88 19.19 -15.91
N MET A 19 1.98 17.86 -15.82
CA MET A 19 1.61 16.97 -16.93
C MET A 19 0.07 16.85 -17.03
N PRO A 20 -0.56 17.25 -18.15
CA PRO A 20 -2.00 17.15 -18.34
C PRO A 20 -2.35 15.73 -18.82
N TYR A 21 -2.64 14.81 -17.90
CA TYR A 21 -3.19 13.50 -18.26
C TYR A 21 -4.59 13.31 -17.68
N THR A 22 -5.53 14.05 -18.26
CA THR A 22 -6.96 13.75 -18.21
C THR A 22 -7.36 13.15 -19.56
N HIS A 23 -7.21 11.83 -19.80
CA HIS A 23 -8.23 11.10 -20.60
C HIS A 23 -8.16 9.58 -20.80
N THR A 24 -7.11 8.81 -20.45
CA THR A 24 -7.00 7.47 -21.11
C THR A 24 -6.73 6.26 -20.21
N TYR A 25 -7.13 6.27 -18.94
CA TYR A 25 -6.93 5.10 -18.06
C TYR A 25 -8.21 4.57 -17.44
N ARG A 26 -9.30 4.57 -18.23
CA ARG A 26 -10.56 3.88 -17.91
C ARG A 26 -10.64 2.45 -18.47
N ILE A 27 -9.57 1.97 -19.11
CA ILE A 27 -9.53 0.65 -19.77
C ILE A 27 -8.30 -0.11 -19.26
N SER A 28 -8.44 -0.88 -18.17
CA SER A 28 -7.58 -2.07 -17.91
C SER A 28 -8.00 -2.90 -16.68
N ILE A 29 -8.99 -2.47 -15.88
CA ILE A 29 -9.51 -3.25 -14.73
C ILE A 29 -10.52 -4.33 -15.20
N LEU A 30 -10.22 -5.10 -16.26
CA LEU A 30 -11.05 -6.27 -16.60
C LEU A 30 -10.31 -7.53 -17.05
N TYR A 31 -9.01 -7.49 -17.33
CA TYR A 31 -8.29 -8.70 -17.76
C TYR A 31 -7.23 -9.13 -16.75
N CYS A 32 -7.60 -10.05 -15.86
CA CYS A 32 -6.92 -11.34 -15.69
C CYS A 32 -7.58 -12.16 -14.56
N HIS A 33 -8.84 -12.56 -14.77
CA HIS A 33 -9.39 -13.74 -14.08
C HIS A 33 -9.14 -14.95 -14.99
N LYS A 34 -8.03 -15.66 -14.78
CA LYS A 34 -7.83 -16.99 -15.38
C LYS A 34 -7.29 -17.94 -14.33
N GLN A 35 -8.22 -18.64 -13.68
CA GLN A 35 -7.95 -19.82 -12.85
C GLN A 35 -7.53 -21.00 -13.73
N PRO A 36 -6.60 -21.85 -13.28
CA PRO A 36 -6.57 -23.24 -13.66
C PRO A 36 -6.97 -24.14 -12.47
N GLN A 37 -7.98 -24.97 -12.73
CA GLN A 37 -8.43 -26.11 -11.94
C GLN A 37 -7.39 -27.24 -12.05
N LEU A 38 -7.12 -27.96 -10.95
CA LEU A 38 -6.62 -29.34 -11.06
C LEU A 38 -7.28 -30.24 -10.00
N THR A 39 -7.74 -31.36 -10.50
CA THR A 39 -8.55 -32.43 -9.94
C THR A 39 -7.82 -33.33 -8.95
N GLN A 40 -8.58 -33.71 -7.91
CA GLN A 40 -8.59 -34.87 -7.00
C GLN A 40 -7.44 -35.91 -7.07
N LEU A 41 -6.93 -36.28 -5.88
CA LEU A 41 -6.43 -37.63 -5.60
C LEU A 41 -6.66 -38.01 -4.12
N THR A 42 -7.01 -39.28 -3.98
CA THR A 42 -7.62 -40.05 -2.88
C THR A 42 -6.76 -40.15 -1.60
N HIS A 43 -7.43 -40.36 -0.45
CA HIS A 43 -6.80 -40.63 0.85
C HIS A 43 -6.03 -41.97 0.88
N PRO A 44 -4.98 -42.04 1.71
CA PRO A 44 -4.96 -43.13 2.68
C PRO A 44 -4.69 -42.67 4.12
N THR A 45 -5.30 -43.43 5.02
CA THR A 45 -5.16 -43.51 6.47
C THR A 45 -3.77 -43.98 6.93
N GLY A 46 -3.36 -43.54 8.13
CA GLY A 46 -2.51 -44.33 9.03
C GLY A 46 -1.12 -43.76 9.37
N GLY A 47 -0.87 -43.58 10.69
CA GLY A 47 0.49 -43.47 11.24
C GLY A 47 0.67 -42.42 12.34
N LYS A 48 0.59 -42.83 13.61
CA LYS A 48 1.16 -42.10 14.76
C LYS A 48 2.65 -42.48 14.86
N GLY A 49 3.56 -41.51 14.78
CA GLY A 49 4.96 -41.73 15.13
C GLY A 49 5.92 -40.62 14.67
N GLY A 50 6.79 -40.19 15.58
CA GLY A 50 8.09 -39.60 15.23
C GLY A 50 8.21 -38.08 15.31
N LYS A 51 8.88 -37.60 16.36
CA LYS A 51 9.44 -36.24 16.45
C LYS A 51 10.63 -36.16 15.48
N GLY A 52 10.37 -35.74 14.25
CA GLY A 52 11.38 -35.51 13.20
C GLY A 52 11.21 -34.13 12.60
N LEU A 53 12.22 -33.27 12.76
CA LEU A 53 12.33 -31.97 12.10
C LEU A 53 12.60 -32.20 10.60
N GLY A 54 11.54 -32.44 9.82
CA GLY A 54 11.59 -32.37 8.37
C GLY A 54 11.37 -30.94 7.90
N LYS A 55 12.28 -30.41 7.09
CA LYS A 55 12.08 -29.19 6.28
C LYS A 55 10.99 -29.45 5.24
N GLY A 56 9.74 -29.63 5.67
CA GLY A 56 8.56 -29.50 4.84
C GLY A 56 8.24 -28.01 4.75
N GLY A 57 8.35 -27.44 3.55
CA GLY A 57 8.03 -26.03 3.32
C GLY A 57 6.69 -25.69 3.96
N ALA A 58 6.71 -24.72 4.88
CA ALA A 58 5.51 -24.25 5.57
C ALA A 58 4.43 -24.03 4.51
N LYS A 59 3.35 -24.81 4.57
CA LYS A 59 2.23 -24.74 3.64
C LYS A 59 1.80 -23.27 3.55
N ARG A 60 2.15 -22.61 2.45
CA ARG A 60 1.77 -21.21 2.21
C ARG A 60 0.25 -21.21 2.13
N HIS A 61 -0.39 -20.82 3.22
CA HIS A 61 -1.79 -20.49 3.20
C HIS A 61 -1.92 -19.30 2.26
N ARG A 62 -2.45 -19.55 1.05
CA ARG A 62 -2.84 -18.48 0.13
C ARG A 62 -3.77 -17.57 0.90
N LYS A 63 -3.37 -16.32 1.11
CA LYS A 63 -4.22 -15.32 1.77
C LYS A 63 -5.48 -15.19 0.93
N ILE A 64 -6.60 -15.65 1.47
CA ILE A 64 -7.91 -15.37 0.91
C ILE A 64 -8.11 -13.86 1.08
N LEU A 65 -8.40 -13.15 -0.01
CA LEU A 65 -8.76 -11.74 0.06
C LEU A 65 -10.10 -11.65 0.80
N ARG A 66 -10.05 -11.12 2.02
CA ARG A 66 -11.21 -10.80 2.86
C ARG A 66 -11.27 -9.27 3.01
N ASP A 67 -12.38 -8.77 3.51
CA ASP A 67 -12.48 -7.38 3.95
C ASP A 67 -11.54 -7.13 5.13
N ASN A 68 -10.30 -6.74 4.79
CA ASN A 68 -9.24 -6.45 5.75
C ASN A 68 -9.47 -5.15 6.53
N ILE A 69 -10.56 -4.42 6.22
CA ILE A 69 -10.84 -3.12 6.82
C ILE A 69 -11.07 -3.21 8.34
N GLN A 70 -11.64 -4.32 8.82
CA GLN A 70 -11.79 -4.59 10.25
C GLN A 70 -10.45 -4.96 10.93
N GLY A 71 -9.41 -5.27 10.15
CA GLY A 71 -8.04 -5.41 10.63
C GLY A 71 -7.45 -4.10 11.17
N ILE A 72 -8.03 -2.95 10.80
CA ILE A 72 -7.75 -1.66 11.45
C ILE A 72 -8.54 -1.60 12.75
N THR A 73 -7.86 -1.97 13.84
CA THR A 73 -8.47 -2.18 15.14
C THR A 73 -8.79 -0.85 15.86
N LYS A 74 -9.81 -0.86 16.73
CA LYS A 74 -10.17 0.29 17.59
C LYS A 74 -8.96 0.90 18.35
N PRO A 75 -8.03 0.13 18.95
CA PRO A 75 -6.84 0.71 19.59
C PRO A 75 -5.89 1.40 18.60
N ALA A 76 -5.77 0.94 17.35
CA ALA A 76 -4.96 1.63 16.33
C ALA A 76 -5.54 3.01 16.00
N ILE A 77 -6.85 3.08 15.77
CA ILE A 77 -7.56 4.35 15.53
C ILE A 77 -7.41 5.29 16.74
N ARG A 78 -7.52 4.75 17.96
CA ARG A 78 -7.30 5.54 19.18
C ARG A 78 -5.89 6.13 19.22
N ARG A 79 -4.85 5.35 18.90
CA ARG A 79 -3.46 5.84 18.87
C ARG A 79 -3.28 6.99 17.87
N LEU A 80 -3.87 6.87 16.68
CA LEU A 80 -3.84 7.94 15.67
C LEU A 80 -4.54 9.21 16.16
N ALA A 81 -5.76 9.08 16.68
CA ALA A 81 -6.53 10.20 17.21
C ALA A 81 -5.81 10.89 18.39
N ARG A 82 -5.16 10.12 19.28
CA ARG A 82 -4.35 10.69 20.36
C ARG A 82 -3.15 11.45 19.83
N ARG A 83 -2.44 10.92 18.82
CA ARG A 83 -1.35 11.66 18.16
C ARG A 83 -1.84 12.96 17.53
N GLY A 84 -3.08 13.00 17.06
CA GLY A 84 -3.76 14.20 16.58
C GLY A 84 -4.35 15.12 17.67
N GLY A 85 -4.09 14.87 18.96
CA GLY A 85 -4.57 15.73 20.06
C GLY A 85 -6.04 15.53 20.46
N VAL A 86 -6.71 14.48 19.97
CA VAL A 86 -8.13 14.25 20.26
C VAL A 86 -8.32 13.76 21.70
N LYS A 87 -9.12 14.49 22.52
CA LYS A 87 -9.35 14.21 23.95
C LYS A 87 -10.46 13.19 24.24
N ARG A 88 -11.56 13.19 23.49
CA ARG A 88 -12.67 12.23 23.62
C ARG A 88 -13.06 11.73 22.21
N ILE A 89 -13.42 10.46 22.10
CA ILE A 89 -13.72 9.82 20.81
C ILE A 89 -15.08 9.12 20.96
N SER A 90 -16.04 9.48 20.12
CA SER A 90 -17.36 8.83 20.07
C SER A 90 -17.28 7.47 19.36
N ALA A 91 -18.31 6.64 19.55
CA ALA A 91 -18.32 5.28 19.00
C ALA A 91 -18.39 5.24 17.46
N MET A 92 -19.01 6.22 16.82
CA MET A 92 -19.21 6.23 15.36
C MET A 92 -17.94 6.54 14.57
N ILE A 93 -16.96 7.18 15.20
CA ILE A 93 -15.68 7.52 14.55
C ILE A 93 -14.90 6.28 14.14
N TYR A 94 -15.07 5.14 14.82
CA TYR A 94 -14.31 3.92 14.47
C TYR A 94 -14.65 3.43 13.06
N GLU A 95 -15.93 3.45 12.69
CA GLU A 95 -16.36 3.00 11.37
C GLU A 95 -16.16 4.10 10.31
N GLU A 96 -16.42 5.36 10.67
CA GLU A 96 -16.17 6.48 9.78
C GLU A 96 -14.70 6.57 9.36
N THR A 97 -13.77 6.40 10.31
CA THR A 97 -12.33 6.42 10.02
C THR A 97 -11.92 5.30 9.07
N ARG A 98 -12.59 4.14 9.14
CA ARG A 98 -12.34 3.03 8.22
C ARG A 98 -12.81 3.37 6.81
N GLY A 99 -13.99 3.98 6.66
CA GLY A 99 -14.48 4.47 5.38
C GLY A 99 -13.49 5.44 4.73
N VAL A 100 -13.08 6.48 5.47
CA VAL A 100 -12.11 7.47 5.01
C VAL A 100 -10.77 6.84 4.63
N LEU A 101 -10.25 5.93 5.46
CA LEU A 101 -8.98 5.25 5.17
C LEU A 101 -9.07 4.40 3.89
N LYS A 102 -10.19 3.71 3.69
CA LYS A 102 -10.44 2.90 2.49
C LYS A 102 -10.44 3.78 1.24
N SER A 103 -11.23 4.85 1.23
CA SER A 103 -11.30 5.79 0.09
C SER A 103 -9.95 6.44 -0.21
N PHE A 104 -9.19 6.81 0.83
CA PHE A 104 -7.85 7.37 0.67
C PHE A 104 -6.89 6.38 0.00
N LEU A 105 -6.80 5.16 0.52
CA LEU A 105 -5.91 4.13 -0.03
C LEU A 105 -6.32 3.72 -1.44
N GLU A 106 -7.61 3.60 -1.72
CA GLU A 106 -8.10 3.33 -3.05
C GLU A 106 -7.64 4.39 -4.06
N SER A 107 -7.73 5.68 -3.72
CA SER A 107 -7.28 6.75 -4.60
C SER A 107 -5.77 6.70 -4.88
N VAL A 108 -4.95 6.50 -3.85
CA VAL A 108 -3.48 6.45 -4.00
C VAL A 108 -3.04 5.20 -4.77
N ILE A 109 -3.64 4.03 -4.48
CA ILE A 109 -3.27 2.77 -5.11
C ILE A 109 -3.68 2.75 -6.58
N ARG A 110 -4.83 3.32 -6.95
CA ARG A 110 -5.23 3.47 -8.37
C ARG A 110 -4.15 4.20 -9.16
N ASP A 111 -3.71 5.37 -8.68
CA ASP A 111 -2.68 6.16 -9.34
C ASP A 111 -1.33 5.42 -9.37
N ALA A 112 -0.92 4.78 -8.28
CA ALA A 112 0.34 4.02 -8.21
C ALA A 112 0.38 2.83 -9.17
N VAL A 113 -0.75 2.12 -9.33
CA VAL A 113 -0.88 1.02 -10.31
C VAL A 113 -0.79 1.56 -11.73
N THR A 114 -1.42 2.71 -12.04
CA THR A 114 -1.29 3.35 -13.36
C THR A 114 0.17 3.67 -13.71
N TYR A 115 0.96 4.20 -12.77
CA TYR A 115 2.40 4.43 -13.01
C TYR A 115 3.17 3.13 -13.25
N THR A 116 2.83 2.08 -12.51
CA THR A 116 3.46 0.76 -12.65
C THR A 116 3.17 0.13 -14.01
N GLU A 117 1.91 0.20 -14.46
CA GLU A 117 1.46 -0.29 -15.76
C GLU A 117 2.08 0.50 -16.91
N HIS A 118 2.17 1.83 -16.78
CA HIS A 118 2.82 2.69 -17.77
C HIS A 118 4.29 2.30 -17.99
N ALA A 119 4.98 1.92 -16.91
CA ALA A 119 6.35 1.44 -16.97
C ALA A 119 6.49 -0.05 -17.37
N LYS A 120 5.38 -0.73 -17.75
CA LYS A 120 5.32 -2.15 -18.13
C LYS A 120 5.89 -3.09 -17.04
N ARG A 121 5.82 -2.68 -15.77
CA ARG A 121 6.25 -3.48 -14.62
C ARG A 121 5.07 -4.24 -14.03
N LYS A 122 5.33 -5.41 -13.42
CA LYS A 122 4.32 -6.18 -12.66
C LYS A 122 4.38 -5.92 -11.15
N THR A 123 5.38 -5.17 -10.71
CA THR A 123 5.67 -4.90 -9.30
C THR A 123 5.58 -3.41 -9.06
N VAL A 124 4.69 -3.01 -8.15
CA VAL A 124 4.58 -1.63 -7.67
C VAL A 124 5.82 -1.33 -6.84
N THR A 125 6.52 -0.25 -7.18
CA THR A 125 7.72 0.22 -6.49
C THR A 125 7.36 1.34 -5.51
N SER A 126 8.28 1.66 -4.57
CA SER A 126 8.12 2.79 -3.66
C SER A 126 7.99 4.12 -4.42
N LEU A 127 8.68 4.27 -5.55
CA LEU A 127 8.63 5.48 -6.37
C LEU A 127 7.25 5.70 -6.99
N ASP A 128 6.58 4.63 -7.45
CA ASP A 128 5.23 4.74 -8.03
C ASP A 128 4.24 5.30 -6.99
N VAL A 129 4.38 4.93 -5.71
CA VAL A 129 3.57 5.46 -4.61
C VAL A 129 3.94 6.92 -4.29
N VAL A 130 5.25 7.26 -4.27
CA VAL A 130 5.71 8.64 -4.04
C VAL A 130 5.19 9.58 -5.13
N TYR A 131 5.19 9.14 -6.39
CA TYR A 131 4.66 9.91 -7.51
C TYR A 131 3.14 10.07 -7.45
N ALA A 132 2.40 9.00 -7.09
CA ALA A 132 0.96 9.08 -6.84
C ALA A 132 0.63 10.12 -5.75
N LEU A 133 1.36 10.08 -4.64
CA LEU A 133 1.15 11.01 -3.53
C LEU A 133 1.54 12.46 -3.89
N LYS A 134 2.62 12.65 -4.66
CA LYS A 134 3.04 13.97 -5.15
C LYS A 134 1.98 14.62 -6.04
N ARG A 135 1.32 13.84 -6.90
CA ARG A 135 0.21 14.30 -7.74
C ARG A 135 -0.98 14.82 -6.92
N GLN A 136 -1.23 14.25 -5.74
CA GLN A 136 -2.29 14.65 -4.82
C GLN A 136 -1.88 15.79 -3.87
N GLY A 137 -0.69 16.39 -4.06
CA GLY A 137 -0.17 17.44 -3.18
C GLY A 137 0.33 16.92 -1.82
N ARG A 138 0.57 15.61 -1.68
CA ARG A 138 1.01 14.96 -0.43
C ARG A 138 2.43 14.43 -0.57
N THR A 139 3.44 15.29 -0.59
CA THR A 139 4.84 14.85 -0.78
C THR A 139 5.33 14.00 0.41
N LEU A 140 5.87 12.81 0.10
CA LEU A 140 6.42 11.88 1.07
C LEU A 140 7.94 11.76 0.89
N TYR A 141 8.69 11.93 1.98
CA TYR A 141 10.16 11.90 1.99
C TYR A 141 10.69 10.58 2.56
N GLY A 142 11.91 10.19 2.18
CA GLY A 142 12.62 9.02 2.74
C GLY A 142 12.43 7.69 2.00
N PHE A 143 11.90 7.70 0.77
CA PHE A 143 11.55 6.49 0.01
C PHE A 143 12.18 6.40 -1.41
N GLY A 144 13.26 7.13 -1.68
CA GLY A 144 13.91 7.20 -3.00
C GLY A 144 15.20 6.38 -3.12
N GLY A 145 15.21 5.15 -2.59
CA GLY A 145 16.37 4.24 -2.64
C GLY A 145 16.43 3.37 -3.88
#